data_AF-A0A1L3FAR2-F1
#
_entry.id   AF-A0A1L3FAR2-F1
#
_cell.length_a   1.000
_cell.length_b   1.000
_cell.length_c   1.000
_cell.angle_alpha   90.00
_cell.angle_beta   90.00
_cell.angle_gamma   90.00
#
_symmetry.space_group_name_H-M   'P 1'
#
loop_
_entity.id
_entity.type
_entity.pdbx_description
1 polymer ?
#
loop_
_entity_poly.entity_id
_entity_poly.type
_entity_poly.pdbx_seq_one_letter_code
_entity_poly.pdbx_strand_id
1 'polypeptide(L)' 'MGRRSQSHIDDNLDVERARIIAELKNTPPGPQRDLLELKLRQLETVSHIDGWLTSPGLQPPEE' A
#
# COMPACT_ATOMS: atom_id res chain seq x y z
N MET A 1 16.56 -6.32 20.51
CA MET A 1 16.04 -4.94 20.40
C MET A 1 16.01 -4.56 18.93
N GLY A 2 14.83 -4.30 18.39
CA GLY A 2 14.67 -3.86 17.02
C GLY A 2 13.28 -3.28 16.89
N ARG A 3 13.07 -2.09 17.46
CA ARG A 3 11.91 -1.26 17.13
C ARG A 3 12.07 -0.87 15.66
N ARG A 4 11.70 -1.76 14.74
CA ARG A 4 11.41 -1.34 13.37
C ARG A 4 10.23 -0.41 13.54
N SER A 5 10.50 0.88 13.40
CA SER A 5 9.50 1.94 13.33
C SER A 5 8.32 1.37 12.57
N GLN A 6 7.16 1.26 13.22
CA GLN A 6 5.88 1.16 12.54
C GLN A 6 5.86 2.39 11.63
N SER A 7 6.17 2.16 10.36
CA SER A 7 7.06 3.05 9.61
C SER A 7 6.23 4.15 8.98
N HIS A 8 6.74 5.39 8.94
CA HIS A 8 6.10 6.53 8.26
C HIS A 8 5.54 6.21 6.86
N ILE A 9 6.03 5.15 6.20
CA ILE A 9 5.56 4.68 4.90
C ILE A 9 4.10 4.21 4.98
N ASP A 10 3.73 3.38 5.97
CA ASP A 10 2.37 2.81 6.06
C ASP A 10 1.33 3.91 6.31
N ASP A 11 1.63 4.83 7.23
CA ASP A 11 0.79 6.01 7.50
C ASP A 11 0.61 6.88 6.25
N ASN A 12 1.69 7.08 5.47
CA ASN A 12 1.63 7.84 4.22
C ASN A 12 0.80 7.12 3.14
N LEU A 13 0.87 5.79 3.07
CA LEU A 13 0.07 4.98 2.14
C LEU A 13 -1.41 5.05 2.47
N ASP A 14 -1.78 5.02 3.76
CA ASP A 14 -3.17 5.14 4.20
C ASP A 14 -3.75 6.53 3.92
N VAL A 15 -2.96 7.60 4.14
CA VAL A 15 -3.36 8.97 3.79
C VAL A 15 -3.59 9.11 2.28
N GLU A 16 -2.69 8.59 1.45
CA GLU A 16 -2.84 8.66 -0.01
C GLU A 16 -4.00 7.78 -0.50
N ARG A 17 -4.23 6.61 0.11
CA ARG A 17 -5.40 5.77 -0.16
C ARG A 17 -6.70 6.52 0.10
N ALA A 18 -6.82 7.17 1.27
CA ALA A 18 -8.00 7.95 1.63
C ALA A 18 -8.25 9.11 0.65
N ARG A 19 -7.18 9.79 0.21
CA ARG A 19 -7.25 10.84 -0.81
C ARG A 19 -7.79 10.31 -2.15
N ILE A 20 -7.24 9.21 -2.65
CA ILE A 20 -7.67 8.63 -3.93
C ILE A 20 -9.13 8.17 -3.88
N ILE A 21 -9.57 7.56 -2.76
CA ILE A 21 -10.98 7.18 -2.56
C ILE A 21 -11.89 8.42 -2.59
N ALA A 22 -11.47 9.53 -1.98
CA ALA A 22 -12.22 10.78 -2.02
C ALA A 22 -12.29 11.37 -3.44
N GLU A 23 -11.21 11.29 -4.22
CA GLU A 23 -11.15 11.73 -5.61
C GLU A 23 -12.09 10.88 -6.50
N LEU A 24 -12.02 9.56 -6.37
CA LEU A 24 -12.85 8.61 -7.12
C LEU A 24 -14.36 8.82 -6.93
N LYS A 25 -14.80 9.32 -5.77
CA LYS A 25 -16.23 9.63 -5.54
C LYS A 25 -16.74 10.76 -6.45
N ASN A 26 -15.84 11.62 -6.91
CA ASN A 26 -16.17 12.81 -7.72
C ASN A 26 -15.71 12.66 -9.18
N THR A 27 -14.96 11.61 -9.52
CA THR A 27 -14.49 11.37 -10.89
C THR A 27 -15.48 10.48 -11.66
N PRO A 28 -16.08 10.98 -12.76
CA PRO A 28 -16.94 10.17 -13.61
C PRO A 28 -16.14 9.07 -14.34
N PRO A 29 -16.80 8.03 -14.86
CA PRO A 29 -16.15 6.99 -15.65
C PRO A 29 -15.33 7.55 -16.81
N GLY A 30 -14.12 7.03 -17.00
CA GLY A 30 -13.21 7.43 -18.06
C GLY A 30 -11.74 7.27 -17.65
N PRO A 31 -10.80 7.64 -18.55
CA PRO A 31 -9.38 7.34 -18.36
C PRO A 31 -8.78 7.86 -17.05
N GLN A 32 -9.23 9.03 -16.59
CA GLN A 32 -8.77 9.59 -15.31
C GLN A 32 -9.18 8.72 -14.12
N ARG A 33 -10.42 8.20 -14.14
CA ARG A 33 -10.92 7.30 -13.11
C ARG A 33 -10.16 5.98 -13.13
N ASP A 34 -9.90 5.43 -14.32
CA ASP A 34 -9.16 4.18 -14.48
C ASP A 34 -7.75 4.26 -13.90
N LEU A 35 -7.08 5.42 -14.08
CA LEU A 35 -5.77 5.69 -13.49
C LEU A 35 -5.82 5.75 -11.96
N LEU A 36 -6.85 6.37 -11.38
CA LEU A 36 -7.04 6.40 -9.93
C LEU A 36 -7.32 5.00 -9.37
N GLU A 37 -8.13 4.19 -10.05
CA GLU A 37 -8.40 2.79 -9.67
C GLU A 37 -7.16 1.90 -9.81
N LEU A 38 -6.32 2.15 -10.82
CA LEU A 38 -5.02 1.48 -10.94
C LEU A 38 -4.11 1.84 -9.77
N LYS A 39 -3.99 3.13 -9.43
CA LYS A 39 -3.15 3.59 -8.32
C LYS A 39 -3.63 3.04 -6.97
N LEU A 40 -4.94 2.95 -6.76
CA LEU A 40 -5.52 2.36 -5.54
C LEU A 40 -5.08 0.89 -5.37
N ARG A 41 -5.17 0.08 -6.43
CA ARG A 41 -4.72 -1.32 -6.41
C ARG A 41 -3.22 -1.45 -6.14
N GLN A 42 -2.41 -0.54 -6.65
CA GLN A 42 -0.97 -0.51 -6.37
C GLN A 42 -0.70 -0.23 -4.89
N LEU A 43 -1.39 0.74 -4.28
CA LEU A 43 -1.25 1.03 -2.85
C LEU A 43 -1.68 -0.15 -1.98
N GLU A 44 -2.74 -0.86 -2.37
CA GLU A 44 -3.14 -2.10 -1.70
C GLU A 44 -2.06 -3.18 -1.81
N THR A 45 -1.40 -3.29 -2.97
CA THR A 45 -0.31 -4.26 -3.13
C THR A 45 0.87 -3.90 -2.22
N VAL A 46 1.26 -2.61 -2.19
CA VAL A 46 2.38 -2.13 -1.38
C VAL A 46 2.12 -2.30 0.11
N SER A 47 0.89 -2.11 0.60
CA SER A 47 0.57 -2.29 2.02
C SER A 47 0.75 -3.74 2.52
N HIS A 48 0.90 -4.72 1.62
CA HIS A 48 1.14 -6.13 1.98
C HIS A 48 2.61 -6.54 1.86
N ILE A 49 3.49 -5.69 1.30
CA ILE A 49 4.90 -6.04 1.07
C ILE A 49 5.65 -6.31 2.38
N ASP A 50 5.38 -5.56 3.45
CA ASP A 50 6.01 -5.81 4.75
C ASP A 50 5.67 -7.21 5.30
N GLY A 51 4.42 -7.64 5.11
CA GLY A 51 3.97 -8.99 5.43
C GLY A 51 4.69 -10.08 4.63
N TRP A 52 4.97 -9.84 3.35
CA TRP A 52 5.78 -10.77 2.55
C TRP A 52 7.23 -10.81 3.01
N LEU A 53 7.85 -9.65 3.21
CA LEU A 53 9.25 -9.54 3.65
C LEU A 53 9.49 -10.18 5.01
N THR A 54 8.48 -10.25 5.87
CA THR A 54 8.56 -10.89 7.19
C THR A 54 8.08 -12.34 7.20
N SER A 55 7.66 -12.87 6.05
CA SER A 55 7.16 -14.24 5.98
C SER A 55 8.29 -15.27 6.24
N PRO A 56 8.03 -16.33 7.02
CA PRO A 56 9.05 -17.32 7.36
C PRO A 56 9.71 -17.99 6.14
N GLY A 57 8.95 -18.18 5.05
CA GLY A 57 9.46 -18.77 3.81
C GLY A 57 10.38 -17.87 2.99
N LEU A 58 10.44 -16.58 3.30
CA LEU A 58 11.36 -15.60 2.68
C LEU A 58 12.50 -15.19 3.61
N GLN A 59 12.50 -15.65 4.87
CA GLN A 59 13.64 -15.47 5.76
C GLN A 59 14.75 -16.48 5.39
N PRO A 60 16.03 -16.08 5.52
CA PRO A 60 17.13 -17.03 5.38
C PRO A 60 17.00 -18.14 6.45
N PRO A 61 17.43 -19.37 6.13
CA PRO A 61 17.44 -20.46 7.10
C PRO A 61 18.33 -20.10 8.30
N GLU A 62 17.87 -20.45 9.51
CA GLU A 62 18.68 -20.33 10.72
C GLU A 62 19.77 -21.43 10.69
N GLU A 63 21.01 -21.07 11.04
CA GLU A 63 22.15 -22.00 11.17
C GLU A 63 22.07 -22.88 12.42
#